data_AF-A0A955EFK3-F1
#
_entry.id   AF-A0A955EFK3-F1
#
_cell.length_a   1.000
_cell.length_b   1.000
_cell.length_c   1.000
_cell.angle_alpha   90.00
_cell.angle_beta   90.00
_cell.angle_gamma   90.00
#
_symmetry.space_group_name_H-M   'P 1'
#
loop_
_entity.id
_entity.type
_entity.pdbx_description
1 polymer ?
#
loop_
_entity_poly.entity_id
_entity_poly.type
_entity_poly.pdbx_seq_one_letter_code
_entity_poly.pdbx_strand_id
1 'polypeptide(L)' 'MTCKRMESLWDITDDDAIAEGVTLDGAVVGHDFNIDGEWWAGGPRNQFRRLWDRINGRGSHAWAYNPDVWVYDFEVLPQ' A
#
# COMPACT_ATOMS: atom_id res chain seq x y z
N MET A 1 18.60 8.48 1.66
CA MET A 1 18.11 7.14 1.29
C MET A 1 18.82 6.13 2.15
N THR A 2 18.12 5.52 3.10
CA THR A 2 18.66 4.38 3.85
C THR A 2 17.92 3.12 3.40
N CYS A 3 18.65 2.15 2.85
CA CYS A 3 18.14 0.82 2.55
C CYS A 3 18.15 0.03 3.85
N LYS A 4 16.99 -0.37 4.38
CA LYS A 4 16.94 -0.96 5.72
C LYS A 4 16.76 -2.47 5.75
N ARG A 5 15.96 -3.08 4.85
CA ARG A 5 15.62 -4.52 4.97
C ARG A 5 14.80 -5.06 3.79
N MET A 6 14.79 -6.38 3.69
CA MET A 6 13.85 -7.17 2.88
C MET A 6 12.73 -7.65 3.80
N GLU A 7 11.48 -7.40 3.44
CA GLU A 7 10.29 -7.77 4.24
C GLU A 7 9.23 -8.40 3.33
N SER A 8 8.37 -9.25 3.89
CA SER A 8 7.24 -9.80 3.16
C SER A 8 6.21 -8.70 2.90
N LEU A 9 5.61 -8.67 1.70
CA LEU A 9 4.60 -7.67 1.33
C LEU A 9 3.43 -7.62 2.34
N TRP A 10 3.03 -8.78 2.87
CA TRP A 10 1.97 -8.87 3.89
C TRP A 10 2.40 -8.39 5.27
N ASP A 11 3.65 -8.02 5.50
CA ASP A 11 4.06 -7.42 6.78
C ASP A 11 3.86 -5.90 6.81
N ILE A 12 3.43 -5.30 5.68
CA ILE A 12 3.16 -3.86 5.63
C ILE A 12 2.11 -3.44 6.68
N THR A 13 2.44 -2.40 7.43
CA THR A 13 1.56 -1.82 8.44
C THR A 13 0.68 -0.71 7.85
N ASP A 14 -0.34 -0.30 8.60
CA ASP A 14 -1.17 0.84 8.19
C ASP A 14 -0.37 2.15 8.15
N ASP A 15 0.63 2.32 9.03
CA ASP A 15 1.51 3.49 9.04
C ASP A 15 2.41 3.53 7.80
N ASP A 16 2.96 2.37 7.39
CA ASP A 16 3.74 2.25 6.16
C ASP A 16 2.87 2.57 4.93
N ALA A 17 1.64 2.04 4.89
CA ALA A 17 0.70 2.33 3.82
C ALA A 17 0.37 3.84 3.72
N ILE A 18 0.22 4.53 4.86
CA ILE A 18 0.02 5.99 4.90
C ILE A 18 1.29 6.72 4.41
N ALA A 19 2.48 6.27 4.81
CA ALA A 19 3.75 6.86 4.38
C ALA A 19 3.97 6.75 2.86
N GLU A 20 3.50 5.67 2.24
CA GLU A 20 3.49 5.45 0.79
C GLU A 20 2.48 6.36 0.04
N GLY A 21 1.67 7.12 0.77
CA GLY A 21 0.76 8.12 0.21
C GLY A 21 -0.71 7.67 0.12
N VAL A 22 -1.11 6.61 0.83
CA VAL A 22 -2.52 6.27 0.98
C VAL A 22 -3.23 7.38 1.77
N THR A 23 -4.20 8.05 1.15
CA THR A 23 -4.92 9.16 1.81
C THR A 23 -5.92 8.64 2.84
N LEU A 24 -5.96 9.30 4.00
CA LEU A 24 -6.84 8.95 5.13
C LEU A 24 -8.33 9.01 4.78
N ASP A 25 -8.74 9.91 3.87
CA ASP A 25 -10.13 10.04 3.44
C ASP A 25 -10.71 8.77 2.81
N GLY A 26 -9.86 7.93 2.19
CA GLY A 26 -10.24 6.60 1.67
C GLY A 26 -9.90 5.44 2.62
N ALA A 27 -9.21 5.71 3.73
CA ALA A 27 -8.54 4.72 4.57
C ALA A 27 -9.28 4.43 5.88
N VAL A 28 -10.52 4.86 6.01
CA VAL A 28 -11.30 4.62 7.22
C VAL A 28 -11.80 3.18 7.22
N VAL A 29 -11.41 2.41 8.24
CA VAL A 29 -11.89 1.04 8.44
C VAL A 29 -13.42 1.03 8.55
N GLY A 30 -14.08 0.16 7.77
CA GLY A 30 -15.54 0.06 7.74
C GLY A 30 -16.25 1.05 6.81
N HIS A 31 -15.50 1.93 6.14
CA HIS A 31 -16.01 2.69 5.00
C HIS A 31 -15.55 2.04 3.71
N ASP A 32 -16.47 1.40 3.01
CA ASP A 32 -16.19 0.86 1.69
C ASP A 32 -16.21 2.00 0.66
N PHE A 33 -15.27 1.96 -0.27
CA PHE A 33 -15.16 2.97 -1.33
C PHE A 33 -15.32 2.31 -2.70
N ASN A 34 -16.16 2.93 -3.54
CA ASN A 34 -16.27 2.55 -4.93
C ASN A 34 -15.14 3.22 -5.73
N ILE A 35 -14.28 2.41 -6.32
CA ILE A 35 -13.22 2.87 -7.22
C ILE A 35 -13.33 2.03 -8.50
N ASP A 36 -13.38 2.70 -9.65
CA ASP A 36 -13.50 2.07 -10.97
C ASP A 36 -14.70 1.10 -11.09
N GLY A 37 -15.78 1.35 -10.34
CA GLY A 37 -17.01 0.55 -10.38
C GLY A 37 -17.05 -0.62 -9.39
N GLU A 38 -15.98 -0.86 -8.64
CA GLU A 38 -15.86 -1.97 -7.70
C GLU A 38 -15.84 -1.46 -6.25
N TRP A 39 -16.53 -2.17 -5.35
CA TRP A 39 -16.58 -1.86 -3.91
C TRP A 39 -15.52 -2.63 -3.16
N TRP A 40 -14.90 -1.96 -2.21
CA TRP A 40 -13.73 -2.51 -1.54
C TRP A 40 -13.63 -1.96 -0.12
N ALA A 41 -13.18 -2.85 0.77
CA ALA A 41 -12.99 -2.53 2.17
C ALA A 41 -12.03 -1.35 2.38
N GLY A 42 -12.45 -0.42 3.23
CA GLY A 42 -11.59 0.66 3.72
C GLY A 42 -10.43 0.16 4.58
N GLY A 43 -9.52 1.07 4.93
CA GLY A 43 -8.30 0.79 5.70
C GLY A 43 -7.03 1.04 4.88
N PRO A 44 -5.95 1.59 5.48
CA PRO A 44 -4.73 1.94 4.75
C PRO A 44 -4.10 0.76 4.02
N ARG A 45 -3.93 -0.37 4.70
CA ARG A 45 -3.39 -1.60 4.09
C ARG A 45 -4.21 -2.13 2.91
N ASN A 46 -5.54 -2.05 2.98
CA ASN A 46 -6.41 -2.52 1.88
C ASN A 46 -6.31 -1.62 0.65
N GLN A 47 -6.15 -0.31 0.85
CA GLN A 47 -5.88 0.62 -0.23
C GLN A 47 -4.48 0.39 -0.83
N PHE A 48 -3.47 0.16 0.01
CA PHE A 48 -2.13 -0.15 -0.46
C PHE A 48 -2.11 -1.43 -1.30
N ARG A 49 -2.82 -2.48 -0.85
CA ARG A 49 -3.00 -3.71 -1.64
C ARG A 49 -3.48 -3.45 -3.06
N ARG A 50 -4.44 -2.54 -3.23
CA ARG A 50 -4.95 -2.19 -4.55
C ARG A 50 -3.95 -1.42 -5.38
N LEU A 51 -3.25 -0.47 -4.76
CA LEU A 51 -2.17 0.26 -5.42
C LEU A 51 -1.12 -0.74 -5.94
N TRP A 52 -0.75 -1.72 -5.11
CA TRP A 52 0.17 -2.79 -5.48
C TRP A 52 -0.34 -3.62 -6.65
N ASP A 53 -1.59 -4.11 -6.60
CA ASP A 53 -2.21 -4.88 -7.69
C ASP A 53 -2.28 -4.08 -9.00
N ARG A 54 -2.57 -2.78 -8.92
CA ARG A 54 -2.61 -1.89 -10.09
C ARG A 54 -1.24 -1.69 -10.73
N ILE A 55 -0.19 -1.48 -9.92
CA ILE A 55 1.16 -1.22 -10.41
C ILE A 55 1.80 -2.51 -10.95
N ASN A 56 1.67 -3.62 -10.22
CA ASN A 56 2.44 -4.84 -10.48
C ASN A 56 1.64 -5.92 -11.22
N GLY A 57 0.31 -5.90 -11.12
CA GLY A 57 -0.52 -6.99 -11.61
C GLY A 57 -0.86 -6.95 -13.10
N ARG A 58 -0.69 -5.82 -13.80
CA ARG A 58 -1.25 -5.63 -15.16
C ARG A 58 -2.72 -6.11 -15.27
N GLY A 59 -3.50 -5.99 -14.18
CA GLY A 59 -4.87 -6.54 -14.06
C GLY A 59 -4.99 -7.90 -13.34
N SER A 60 -3.95 -8.35 -12.63
CA SER A 60 -3.91 -9.61 -11.88
C SER A 60 -3.78 -9.39 -10.37
N HIS A 61 -4.09 -10.41 -9.57
CA HIS A 61 -4.01 -10.45 -8.09
C HIS A 61 -2.55 -10.52 -7.58
N ALA A 62 -1.69 -9.56 -7.96
CA ALA A 62 -0.27 -9.54 -7.61
C ALA A 62 0.02 -9.59 -6.10
N TRP A 63 -0.87 -9.02 -5.29
CA TRP A 63 -0.85 -9.05 -3.83
C TRP A 63 -0.89 -10.47 -3.27
N ALA A 64 -1.59 -11.39 -3.95
CA ALA A 64 -1.73 -12.77 -3.51
C ALA A 64 -0.42 -13.55 -3.63
N TYR A 65 0.54 -13.10 -4.44
CA TYR A 65 1.86 -13.74 -4.52
C TYR A 65 2.72 -13.51 -3.28
N ASN A 66 2.40 -12.48 -2.46
CA ASN A 66 3.15 -12.11 -1.27
C ASN A 66 4.68 -12.17 -1.43
N PRO A 67 5.26 -11.41 -2.38
CA PRO A 67 6.70 -11.42 -2.59
C PRO A 67 7.43 -10.74 -1.44
N ASP A 68 8.72 -11.08 -1.29
CA ASP A 68 9.64 -10.28 -0.51
C ASP A 68 9.94 -8.97 -1.26
N VAL A 69 9.82 -7.84 -0.55
CA VAL A 69 10.01 -6.50 -1.07
C VAL A 69 11.17 -5.80 -0.36
N TRP A 70 11.81 -4.87 -1.06
CA TRP A 70 12.82 -3.99 -0.48
C TRP A 70 12.17 -2.73 0.06
N VAL A 71 12.44 -2.41 1.33
CA VAL A 71 11.88 -1.24 2.00
C VAL A 71 12.93 -0.13 2.10
N TYR A 72 12.54 1.09 1.71
CA TYR A 72 13.41 2.27 1.68
C TYR A 72 12.78 3.43 2.42
N ASP A 73 13.56 4.03 3.33
CA ASP A 73 13.15 5.25 4.02
C ASP A 73 13.80 6.48 3.39
N PHE A 74 12.99 7.52 3.21
CA PHE A 74 13.40 8.82 2.68
C PHE A 74 13.14 9.92 3.71
N GLU A 75 14.12 10.81 3.85
CA GLU A 75 14.02 12.02 4.66
C GLU A 75 14.21 13.22 3.74
N VAL A 76 13.30 14.18 3.82
CA VAL A 76 13.42 15.44 3.08
C VAL A 76 14.38 16.34 3.84
N LEU A 77 15.51 16.67 3.23
CA LEU A 77 16.46 17.60 3.82
C LEU A 77 15.93 19.04 3.67
N PRO A 78 16.00 19.87 4.72
CA PRO A 78 15.69 21.29 4.62
C PRO A 78 16.66 21.96 3.63
N GLN A 79 16.12 22.89 2.83
CA GLN A 79 16.88 23.69 1.85
C GLN A 79 17.64 24.84 2.52
#